data_AF-A2VCR6-F1
#
_entry.id   AF-A2VCR6-F1
#
_cell.length_a   1.000
_cell.length_b   1.000
_cell.length_c   1.000
_cell.angle_alpha   90.00
_cell.angle_beta   90.00
_cell.angle_gamma   90.00
#
_symmetry.space_group_name_H-M   'P 1'
#
loop_
_entity.id
_entity.type
_entity.pdbx_description
1 polymer ?
#
loop_
_entity_poly.entity_id
_entity_poly.type
_entity_poly.pdbx_seq_one_letter_code
_entity_poly.pdbx_strand_id
1 'polypeptide(L)'
;MAQGKVASLGPVEQRTFLKNMGIDVRLKVLLDRAGEPSAKQQLLGGYDMLMNPQKMGERFHFFALLPHQRLHGGSQERNACQSKTPSSSVAGFDELVWQ
;
A
#
# COMPACT_ATOMS: atom_id res chain seq x y z
N MET A 1 24.14 -7.71 15.55
CA MET A 1 23.53 -7.83 14.20
C MET A 1 22.29 -8.70 14.31
N ALA A 2 21.19 -8.38 13.63
CA ALA A 2 19.95 -9.16 13.71
C ALA A 2 20.19 -10.57 13.17
N GLN A 3 20.15 -11.59 14.04
CA GLN A 3 20.55 -12.99 13.79
C GLN A 3 19.67 -13.72 12.76
N GLY A 4 19.56 -13.24 11.51
CA GLY A 4 18.69 -13.85 10.50
C GLY A 4 17.20 -13.84 10.88
N LYS A 5 16.77 -12.97 11.79
CA LYS A 5 15.36 -12.86 12.24
C LYS A 5 14.56 -11.82 11.46
N VAL A 6 15.25 -10.95 10.71
CA VAL A 6 14.66 -9.86 9.94
C VAL A 6 15.00 -10.04 8.47
N ALA A 7 13.97 -10.07 7.63
CA ALA A 7 14.07 -10.04 6.19
C ALA A 7 14.02 -8.60 5.67
N SER A 8 14.74 -8.37 4.57
CA SER A 8 14.73 -7.12 3.81
C SER A 8 14.01 -7.31 2.48
N LEU A 9 13.11 -6.40 2.12
CA LEU A 9 12.43 -6.38 0.82
C LEU A 9 12.62 -5.02 0.13
N GLY A 10 12.83 -5.05 -1.18
CA GLY A 10 13.12 -3.88 -2.00
C GLY A 10 14.63 -3.63 -2.17
N PRO A 11 15.05 -2.39 -2.49
CA PRO A 11 14.20 -1.21 -2.67
C PRO A 11 13.34 -1.30 -3.94
N VAL A 12 12.20 -0.60 -3.93
CA VAL A 12 11.35 -0.39 -5.12
C VAL A 12 11.08 1.10 -5.30
N GLU A 13 10.98 1.55 -6.55
CA GLU A 13 10.65 2.94 -6.87
C GLU A 13 9.32 3.37 -6.23
N GLN A 14 9.25 4.61 -5.77
CA GLN A 14 8.06 5.19 -5.14
C GLN A 14 6.82 5.07 -6.02
N ARG A 15 6.93 5.42 -7.31
CA ARG A 15 5.78 5.34 -8.22
C ARG A 15 5.21 3.93 -8.27
N THR A 16 6.07 2.92 -8.30
CA THR A 16 5.68 1.51 -8.43
C THR A 16 5.04 1.03 -7.14
N PHE A 17 5.63 1.37 -6.00
CA PHE A 17 5.05 1.07 -4.69
C PHE A 17 3.66 1.70 -4.51
N LEU A 18 3.52 3.00 -4.77
CA LEU A 18 2.26 3.71 -4.61
C LEU A 18 1.19 3.24 -5.61
N LYS A 19 1.59 2.91 -6.84
CA LYS A 19 0.71 2.28 -7.84
C LYS A 19 0.14 0.97 -7.32
N ASN A 20 0.99 0.10 -6.80
CA ASN A 20 0.60 -1.20 -6.24
C ASN A 20 -0.30 -1.05 -4.99
N MET A 21 -0.18 0.06 -4.26
CA MET A 21 -1.05 0.40 -3.12
C MET A 21 -2.38 1.06 -3.53
N GLY A 22 -2.67 1.21 -4.84
CA GLY A 22 -3.97 1.68 -5.33
C GLY A 22 -4.13 3.20 -5.33
N ILE A 23 -3.04 3.97 -5.44
CA ILE A 23 -3.09 5.44 -5.41
C ILE A 23 -3.99 6.06 -6.50
N ASP A 24 -4.12 5.45 -7.69
CA ASP A 24 -4.99 6.00 -8.75
C ASP A 24 -6.46 5.94 -8.35
N VAL A 25 -6.88 4.82 -7.74
CA VAL A 25 -8.26 4.63 -7.27
C VAL A 25 -8.58 5.67 -6.22
N ARG A 26 -7.62 5.92 -5.29
CA ARG A 26 -7.79 6.95 -4.28
C ARG A 26 -7.85 8.35 -4.88
N LEU A 27 -7.01 8.68 -5.86
CA LEU A 27 -7.04 9.98 -6.53
C LEU A 27 -8.41 10.23 -7.18
N LYS A 28 -8.95 9.24 -7.90
CA LYS A 28 -10.27 9.35 -8.55
C LYS A 28 -11.36 9.70 -7.52
N VAL A 29 -11.42 8.96 -6.42
CA VAL A 29 -12.39 9.21 -5.34
C VAL A 29 -12.24 10.63 -4.76
N LEU A 30 -11.00 11.09 -4.57
CA LEU A 30 -10.75 12.43 -4.03
C LEU A 30 -11.16 13.54 -5.01
N LEU A 31 -10.91 13.36 -6.30
CA LEU A 31 -11.31 14.32 -7.34
C LEU A 31 -12.84 14.39 -7.52
N ASP A 32 -13.53 13.25 -7.39
CA ASP A 32 -14.99 13.18 -7.47
C ASP A 32 -15.66 13.87 -6.27
N ARG A 33 -15.02 13.82 -5.09
CA ARG A 33 -15.55 14.40 -3.85
C ARG A 33 -15.10 15.83 -3.59
N ALA A 34 -14.03 16.29 -4.23
CA ALA A 34 -13.58 17.67 -4.10
C ALA A 34 -14.61 18.62 -4.75
N GLY A 35 -15.21 19.50 -3.94
CA GLY A 35 -16.14 20.53 -4.44
C GLY A 35 -15.42 21.69 -5.13
N GLU A 36 -14.27 22.10 -4.58
CA GLU A 36 -13.54 23.28 -5.05
C GLU A 36 -12.54 22.95 -6.19
N PRO A 37 -12.50 23.74 -7.28
CA PRO A 37 -11.54 23.56 -8.36
C PRO A 37 -10.07 23.66 -7.89
N SER A 38 -9.79 24.55 -6.93
CA SER A 38 -8.46 24.74 -6.36
C SER A 38 -7.96 23.47 -5.65
N ALA A 39 -8.83 22.79 -4.91
CA ALA A 39 -8.52 21.53 -4.24
C ALA A 39 -8.22 20.41 -5.26
N LYS A 40 -8.98 20.33 -6.36
CA LYS A 40 -8.70 19.38 -7.45
C LYS A 40 -7.33 19.61 -8.08
N GLN A 41 -6.98 20.87 -8.33
CA GLN A 41 -5.69 21.21 -8.92
C GLN A 41 -4.52 20.88 -7.97
N GLN A 42 -4.69 21.11 -6.67
CA GLN A 42 -3.70 20.71 -5.65
C GLN A 42 -3.53 19.18 -5.60
N LEU A 43 -4.63 18.42 -5.67
CA LEU A 43 -4.58 16.95 -5.72
C LEU A 43 -3.82 16.43 -6.94
N LEU A 44 -4.10 16.98 -8.13
CA LEU A 44 -3.39 16.62 -9.36
C LEU A 44 -1.90 16.97 -9.28
N GLY A 45 -1.57 18.15 -8.75
CA GLY A 45 -0.19 18.58 -8.57
C GLY A 45 0.59 17.71 -7.59
N GLY A 46 -0.02 17.35 -6.44
CA GLY A 46 0.57 16.44 -5.47
C GLY A 46 0.76 15.03 -6.04
N TYR A 47 -0.23 14.53 -6.79
CA TYR A 47 -0.13 13.25 -7.46
C TYR A 47 1.01 13.22 -8.49
N ASP A 48 1.13 14.24 -9.34
CA ASP A 48 2.25 14.36 -10.29
C ASP A 48 3.59 14.42 -9.56
N MET A 49 3.69 15.19 -8.47
CA MET A 49 4.93 15.24 -7.66
C MET A 49 5.35 13.84 -7.19
N LEU A 50 4.41 13.05 -6.69
CA LEU A 50 4.66 11.72 -6.13
C LEU A 50 4.93 10.64 -7.19
N MET A 51 4.27 10.71 -8.35
CA MET A 51 4.27 9.61 -9.34
C MET A 51 5.18 9.88 -10.54
N ASN A 52 5.48 11.14 -10.85
CA ASN A 52 6.26 11.51 -12.02
C ASN A 52 7.72 11.03 -11.90
N PRO A 53 8.23 10.26 -12.87
CA PRO A 53 9.62 9.76 -12.89
C PRO A 53 10.68 10.85 -12.75
N GLN A 54 10.45 12.00 -13.39
CA GLN A 54 11.39 13.12 -13.38
C GLN A 54 11.39 13.85 -12.03
N LYS A 55 10.36 13.64 -11.19
CA LYS A 55 10.18 14.20 -9.84
C LYS A 55 10.46 13.12 -8.79
N MET A 56 9.52 12.82 -7.89
CA MET A 56 9.77 11.85 -6.81
C MET A 56 9.62 10.40 -7.24
N GLY A 57 8.91 10.12 -8.34
CA GLY A 57 8.46 8.77 -8.70
C GLY A 57 9.57 7.73 -8.81
N GLU A 58 10.71 8.08 -9.42
CA GLU A 58 11.90 7.21 -9.53
C GLU A 58 13.05 7.66 -8.59
N ARG A 59 13.00 8.89 -8.06
CA ARG A 59 14.04 9.38 -7.14
C ARG A 59 13.90 8.81 -5.73
N PHE A 60 12.66 8.55 -5.29
CA PHE A 60 12.36 8.02 -3.96
C PHE A 60 12.09 6.53 -4.05
N HIS A 61 12.47 5.81 -2.98
CA HIS A 61 12.38 4.36 -2.92
C HIS A 61 11.78 3.89 -1.60
N PHE A 62 11.06 2.77 -1.64
CA PHE A 62 10.53 2.09 -0.47
C PHE A 62 11.35 0.83 -0.19
N PHE A 63 11.70 0.65 1.08
CA PHE A 63 12.42 -0.51 1.59
C PHE A 63 11.74 -0.95 2.89
N ALA A 64 11.55 -2.26 3.04
CA ALA A 64 10.90 -2.82 4.22
C ALA A 64 11.84 -3.77 4.96
N LEU A 65 11.84 -3.64 6.29
CA LEU A 65 12.41 -4.61 7.21
C LEU A 65 11.26 -5.25 7.98
N LEU A 66 11.17 -6.58 7.93
CA LEU A 66 10.11 -7.31 8.59
C LEU A 66 10.64 -8.61 9.19
N PRO A 67 10.02 -9.15 10.25
CA PRO A 67 10.39 -10.46 10.78
C PRO A 67 10.27 -11.55 9.70
N HIS A 68 11.24 -12.47 9.60
CA HIS A 68 11.20 -13.58 8.63
C HIS A 68 9.93 -14.44 8.76
N GLN A 69 9.37 -14.54 9.98
CA GLN A 69 8.12 -15.25 10.24
C GLN A 69 6.95 -14.76 9.39
N ARG A 70 6.96 -13.49 8.97
CA ARG A 70 5.92 -12.90 8.11
C ARG A 70 6.06 -13.29 6.63
N LEU A 71 7.23 -13.79 6.22
CA LEU A 71 7.48 -14.28 4.85
C LEU A 71 7.17 -15.77 4.72
N HIS A 72 7.40 -16.54 5.78
CA HIS A 72 7.03 -17.94 5.84
C HIS A 72 5.51 -18.03 6.09
N GLY A 73 4.73 -17.95 5.00
CA GLY A 73 3.30 -18.25 5.04
C GLY A 73 3.10 -19.58 5.75
N GLY A 74 2.33 -19.58 6.83
CA GLY A 74 2.31 -20.64 7.85
C GLY A 74 2.20 -22.04 7.27
N SER A 75 3.33 -22.72 7.16
CA SER A 75 3.44 -24.18 7.24
C SER A 75 3.73 -24.57 8.69
N GLN A 76 2.95 -24.05 9.64
CA GLN A 76 2.69 -24.82 10.85
C GLN A 76 1.60 -25.81 10.48
N GLU A 77 1.95 -27.10 10.52
CA GLU A 77 0.97 -28.18 10.61
C GLU A 77 -0.15 -27.75 11.57
N ARG A 78 -1.37 -27.79 11.06
CA ARG A 78 -2.60 -27.70 11.84
C ARG A 78 -2.60 -28.84 12.87
N ASN A 79 -2.00 -28.62 14.03
CA ASN A 79 -2.41 -29.31 15.23
C ASN A 79 -3.54 -28.49 15.86
N ALA A 80 -4.69 -29.16 15.99
CA ALA A 80 -5.99 -28.60 16.28
C ALA A 80 -6.02 -27.67 17.48
N CYS A 81 -6.53 -26.45 17.27
CA CYS A 81 -7.51 -25.79 18.15
C CYS A 81 -8.03 -24.53 17.45
N GLN A 82 -9.36 -24.45 17.35
CA GLN A 82 -10.10 -23.41 16.66
C GLN A 82 -9.82 -22.05 17.30
N SER A 83 -9.13 -21.15 16.60
CA SER A 83 -9.17 -19.72 16.90
C SER A 83 -9.56 -18.98 15.63
N LYS A 84 -10.56 -18.12 15.79
CA LYS A 84 -11.28 -17.43 14.72
C LYS A 84 -10.29 -16.71 13.81
N THR A 85 -10.33 -17.01 12.52
CA THR A 85 -9.61 -16.27 11.47
C THR A 85 -9.95 -14.79 11.63
N PRO A 86 -8.98 -13.87 11.77
CA PRO A 86 -9.30 -12.45 11.73
C PRO A 86 -9.81 -12.14 10.32
N SER A 87 -11.05 -11.68 10.23
CA SER A 87 -11.67 -11.25 8.98
C SER A 87 -10.77 -10.21 8.31
N SER A 88 -10.43 -10.44 7.05
CA SER A 88 -9.66 -9.51 6.22
C SER A 88 -10.43 -8.24 5.83
N SER A 89 -11.53 -7.90 6.51
CA SER A 89 -12.22 -6.61 6.33
C SER A 89 -11.29 -5.51 6.80
N VAL A 90 -10.68 -4.84 5.82
CA VAL A 90 -10.09 -3.53 6.04
C VAL A 90 -11.26 -2.58 6.32
N ALA A 91 -11.36 -2.10 7.55
CA ALA A 91 -12.44 -1.23 7.98
C ALA A 91 -12.61 -0.05 7.00
N GLY A 92 -13.83 0.12 6.46
CA GLY A 92 -14.18 1.20 5.53
C GLY A 92 -14.06 0.87 4.04
N PHE A 93 -13.71 -0.37 3.68
CA PHE A 93 -13.70 -0.84 2.29
C PHE A 93 -14.86 -1.78 1.94
N ASP A 94 -15.71 -2.14 2.91
CA ASP A 94 -16.86 -3.03 2.71
C ASP A 94 -17.94 -2.43 1.77
N GLU A 95 -17.96 -1.11 1.59
CA GLU A 95 -18.96 -0.39 0.77
C GLU A 95 -18.54 -0.21 -0.70
N LEU A 96 -17.33 -0.62 -1.10
CA LEU A 96 -16.87 -0.51 -2.49
C LEU A 96 -17.39 -1.69 -3.33
N VAL A 97 -18.71 -1.80 -3.45
CA VAL A 97 -19.35 -2.71 -4.41
C VAL A 97 -19.33 -2.03 -5.78
N TRP A 98 -18.51 -2.57 -6.68
CA TRP A 98 -18.50 -2.15 -8.08
C TRP A 98 -19.78 -2.65 -8.79
N GLN A 99 -20.57 -1.71 -9.33
CA GLN A 99 -21.60 -1.94 -10.36
C GLN A 99 -21.01 -1.60 -11.73
#